data_AF-A0A5C7IS55-F1
#
_entry.id   AF-A0A5C7IS55-F1
#
_cell.length_a   1.000
_cell.length_b   1.000
_cell.length_c   1.000
_cell.angle_alpha   90.00
_cell.angle_beta   90.00
_cell.angle_gamma   90.00
#
_symmetry.space_group_name_H-M   'P 1'
#
loop_
_entity.id
_entity.type
_entity.pdbx_description
1 polymer ?
#
loop_
_entity_poly.entity_id
_entity_poly.type
_entity_poly.pdbx_seq_one_letter_code
_entity_poly.pdbx_strand_id
1 'polypeptide(L)'
;MNYCAENSRDNFTVELIEDADFVSDTLGDLSHVDNVDMEECKKAIIDDCYSLAASRANSTCRKKRTPLVNAKKSVSTKGIKALIKVPIKVPINPDIPKPTNKKKFNSRAFLEIGSIITAILAFLFGVAAIYYNPGSTL
;
A
#
# COMPACT_ATOMS: atom_id res chain seq x y z
N MET A 1 -1.26 -2.98 -9.91
CA MET A 1 -1.95 -4.20 -9.46
C MET A 1 -2.55 -3.93 -8.08
N ASN A 2 -3.77 -4.39 -7.81
CA ASN A 2 -4.35 -4.31 -6.46
C ASN A 2 -4.27 -5.70 -5.80
N TYR A 3 -3.33 -5.89 -4.88
CA TYR A 3 -3.14 -7.17 -4.19
C TYR A 3 -4.22 -7.44 -3.13
N CYS A 4 -5.01 -6.42 -2.74
CA CYS A 4 -6.10 -6.56 -1.79
C CYS A 4 -7.48 -6.75 -2.45
N ALA A 5 -7.53 -6.88 -3.79
CA ALA A 5 -8.78 -7.21 -4.48
C ALA A 5 -9.20 -8.67 -4.21
N GLU A 6 -10.51 -8.95 -4.26
CA GLU A 6 -11.01 -10.33 -4.28
C GLU A 6 -10.35 -11.12 -5.42
N ASN A 7 -9.95 -12.37 -5.14
CA ASN A 7 -9.26 -13.27 -6.08
C ASN A 7 -7.95 -12.70 -6.66
N SER A 8 -7.28 -11.77 -5.97
CA SER A 8 -5.98 -11.24 -6.41
C SER A 8 -4.88 -12.30 -6.49
N ARG A 9 -4.99 -13.39 -5.71
CA ARG A 9 -4.02 -14.49 -5.61
C ARG A 9 -3.71 -15.15 -6.95
N ASP A 10 -4.68 -15.18 -7.87
CA ASP A 10 -4.53 -15.84 -9.16
C ASP A 10 -3.82 -14.97 -10.22
N ASN A 11 -3.52 -13.71 -9.87
CA ASN A 11 -3.01 -12.71 -10.80
C ASN A 11 -1.50 -12.43 -10.63
N PHE A 12 -0.83 -13.15 -9.73
CA PHE A 12 0.60 -13.00 -9.51
C PHE A 12 1.26 -14.34 -9.16
N THR A 13 2.54 -14.45 -9.47
CA THR A 13 3.43 -15.49 -8.98
C THR A 13 4.36 -14.92 -7.92
N VAL A 14 5.01 -15.79 -7.15
CA VAL A 14 6.11 -15.39 -6.27
C VAL A 14 7.41 -15.91 -6.87
N GLU A 15 8.33 -14.99 -7.15
CA GLU A 15 9.67 -15.33 -7.62
C GLU A 15 10.67 -15.33 -6.46
N LEU A 16 11.60 -16.29 -6.50
CA LEU A 16 12.70 -16.43 -5.55
C LEU A 16 13.99 -15.91 -6.18
N ILE A 17 14.69 -15.05 -5.45
CA ILE A 17 16.00 -14.53 -5.81
C ILE A 17 16.99 -14.94 -4.72
N GLU A 18 17.91 -15.81 -5.10
CA GLU A 18 19.01 -16.27 -4.23
C GLU A 18 20.04 -15.16 -4.01
N ASP A 19 20.63 -15.17 -2.82
CA ASP A 19 21.66 -14.26 -2.32
C ASP A 19 21.29 -12.77 -2.44
N ALA A 20 20.03 -12.43 -2.18
CA ALA A 20 19.49 -11.09 -2.33
C ALA A 20 18.69 -10.65 -1.09
N ASP A 21 18.69 -9.35 -0.83
CA ASP A 21 17.96 -8.73 0.27
C ASP A 21 17.38 -7.37 -0.15
N PHE A 22 16.36 -6.91 0.58
CA PHE A 22 15.82 -5.56 0.52
C PHE A 22 16.21 -4.87 1.83
N VAL A 23 17.42 -4.30 1.86
CA VAL A 23 18.01 -3.80 3.11
C VAL A 23 17.18 -2.62 3.61
N SER A 24 16.66 -2.72 4.84
CA SER A 24 16.07 -1.57 5.49
C SER A 24 16.44 -1.51 6.95
N ASP A 25 16.94 -0.35 7.32
CA ASP A 25 17.60 -0.13 8.59
C ASP A 25 16.57 0.07 9.71
N THR A 26 15.30 0.42 9.38
CA THR A 26 14.20 0.63 10.34
C THR A 26 12.78 0.81 9.75
N LEU A 27 12.61 1.12 8.44
CA LEU A 27 11.32 1.62 7.89
C LEU A 27 10.72 0.83 6.71
N GLY A 28 11.47 -0.11 6.14
CA GLY A 28 11.09 -0.86 4.93
C GLY A 28 10.44 -2.21 5.25
N ASP A 29 10.62 -2.71 6.47
CA ASP A 29 9.95 -3.92 6.94
C ASP A 29 8.54 -3.57 7.38
N LEU A 30 7.56 -4.24 6.79
CA LEU A 30 6.16 -4.13 7.18
C LEU A 30 5.89 -4.89 8.48
N SER A 31 6.45 -6.10 8.58
CA SER A 31 6.41 -6.98 9.76
C SER A 31 7.33 -8.17 9.51
N HIS A 32 7.56 -8.99 10.53
CA HIS A 32 8.35 -10.22 10.42
C HIS A 32 7.59 -11.42 11.00
N VAL A 33 8.00 -12.62 10.59
CA VAL A 33 7.58 -13.90 11.17
C VAL A 33 8.84 -14.72 11.39
N ASP A 34 9.01 -15.25 12.59
CA ASP A 34 10.18 -16.05 12.99
C ASP A 34 9.91 -17.55 12.89
N ASN A 35 10.99 -18.34 12.87
CA ASN A 35 10.97 -19.80 12.84
C ASN A 35 10.19 -20.40 11.66
N VAL A 36 10.19 -19.71 10.51
CA VAL A 36 9.47 -20.16 9.32
C VAL A 36 10.41 -20.72 8.27
N ASP A 37 9.93 -21.67 7.47
CA ASP A 37 10.62 -22.13 6.26
C ASP A 37 10.38 -21.23 5.03
N MET A 38 10.83 -21.66 3.85
CA MET A 38 10.65 -20.89 2.61
C MET A 38 9.19 -20.87 2.12
N GLU A 39 8.47 -21.98 2.26
CA GLU A 39 7.08 -22.08 1.81
C GLU A 39 6.16 -21.31 2.76
N GLU A 40 6.44 -21.35 4.06
CA GLU A 40 5.76 -20.53 5.07
C GLU A 40 6.02 -19.04 4.87
N CYS A 41 7.26 -18.64 4.55
CA CYS A 41 7.57 -17.24 4.21
C CYS A 41 6.87 -16.80 2.92
N LYS A 42 6.81 -17.67 1.91
CA LYS A 42 6.06 -17.44 0.68
C LYS A 42 4.56 -17.30 0.94
N LYS A 43 3.98 -18.16 1.78
CA LYS A 43 2.58 -18.04 2.21
C LYS A 43 2.35 -16.73 2.97
N ALA A 44 3.25 -16.37 3.88
CA ALA A 44 3.16 -15.15 4.67
C ALA A 44 3.12 -13.88 3.81
N ILE A 45 3.85 -13.85 2.68
CA ILE A 45 3.70 -12.74 1.73
C ILE A 45 2.42 -12.86 0.91
N ILE A 46 2.01 -14.05 0.44
CA ILE A 46 0.78 -14.22 -0.36
C ILE A 46 -0.46 -13.76 0.42
N ASP A 47 -0.52 -14.09 1.71
CA ASP A 47 -1.64 -13.77 2.59
C ASP A 47 -1.66 -12.29 3.03
N ASP A 48 -0.53 -11.59 2.96
CA ASP A 48 -0.44 -10.17 3.28
C ASP A 48 -0.54 -9.31 2.00
N CYS A 49 -1.68 -8.67 1.80
CA CYS A 49 -1.92 -7.88 0.60
C CYS A 49 -1.09 -6.58 0.53
N TYR A 50 -0.50 -6.12 1.64
CA TYR A 50 0.37 -4.94 1.69
C TYR A 50 1.86 -5.28 1.54
N SER A 51 2.22 -6.56 1.71
CA SER A 51 3.55 -7.07 1.47
C SER A 51 3.77 -7.38 -0.02
N LEU A 52 4.72 -6.68 -0.65
CA LEU A 52 5.09 -6.93 -2.05
C LEU A 52 6.24 -7.94 -2.17
N ALA A 53 7.11 -7.97 -1.17
CA ALA A 53 8.28 -8.85 -1.14
C ALA A 53 8.59 -9.28 0.30
N ALA A 54 9.49 -10.23 0.46
CA ALA A 54 10.13 -10.54 1.73
C ALA A 54 11.61 -10.91 1.53
N SER A 55 12.40 -10.81 2.59
CA SER A 55 13.69 -11.50 2.66
C SER A 55 13.69 -12.48 3.82
N ARG A 56 14.14 -13.71 3.55
CA ARG A 56 14.32 -14.75 4.57
C ARG A 56 15.79 -14.90 4.90
N ALA A 57 16.12 -14.64 6.16
CA ALA A 57 17.45 -14.83 6.72
C ALA A 57 17.33 -15.47 8.10
N ASN A 58 18.13 -16.50 8.39
CA ASN A 58 18.17 -17.18 9.70
C ASN A 58 16.79 -17.61 10.23
N SER A 59 15.93 -18.18 9.37
CA SER A 59 14.53 -18.56 9.67
C SER A 59 13.54 -17.42 9.96
N THR A 60 13.99 -16.17 9.95
CA THR A 60 13.11 -14.99 10.01
C THR A 60 12.74 -14.57 8.60
N CYS A 61 11.43 -14.47 8.34
CA CYS A 61 10.86 -13.88 7.13
C CYS A 61 10.50 -12.42 7.40
N ARG A 62 11.22 -11.49 6.77
CA ARG A 62 10.99 -10.04 6.88
C ARG A 62 10.16 -9.57 5.70
N LYS A 63 8.88 -9.30 5.91
CA LYS A 63 7.95 -8.78 4.88
C LYS A 63 8.27 -7.32 4.59
N LYS A 64 8.27 -6.93 3.32
CA LYS A 64 8.68 -5.60 2.86
C LYS A 64 7.49 -4.80 2.36
N ARG A 65 7.39 -3.54 2.80
CA ARG A 65 6.36 -2.60 2.37
C ARG A 65 6.62 -2.13 0.93
N THR A 66 5.56 -1.72 0.24
CA THR A 66 5.67 -0.99 -1.04
C THR A 66 5.86 0.51 -0.77
N PRO A 67 6.75 1.21 -1.50
CA PRO A 67 7.64 0.72 -2.55
C PRO A 67 8.85 -0.04 -2.01
N LEU A 68 9.35 -1.01 -2.78
CA LEU A 68 10.61 -1.69 -2.46
C LEU A 68 11.77 -0.71 -2.63
N VAL A 69 12.63 -0.64 -1.61
CA VAL A 69 13.81 0.22 -1.59
C VAL A 69 15.06 -0.60 -1.29
N ASN A 70 16.21 -0.11 -1.73
CA ASN A 70 17.53 -0.65 -1.35
C ASN A 70 17.68 -2.16 -1.60
N ALA A 71 17.16 -2.65 -2.74
CA ALA A 71 17.42 -4.01 -3.19
C ALA A 71 18.92 -4.20 -3.41
N LYS A 72 19.49 -5.24 -2.80
CA LYS A 72 20.93 -5.51 -2.80
C LYS A 72 21.17 -6.99 -3.13
N LYS A 73 22.07 -7.22 -4.09
CA LYS A 73 22.64 -8.54 -4.40
C LYS A 73 24.15 -8.41 -4.44
N SER A 74 24.83 -8.96 -3.45
CA SER A 74 26.27 -8.83 -3.28
C SER A 74 26.83 -9.96 -2.41
N VAL A 75 28.14 -9.98 -2.19
CA VAL A 75 28.78 -10.95 -1.28
C VAL A 75 28.18 -10.88 0.14
N SER A 76 27.72 -9.71 0.59
CA SER A 76 27.15 -9.55 1.94
C SER A 76 25.74 -10.12 2.11
N THR A 77 25.05 -10.49 1.02
CA THR A 77 23.68 -11.02 1.06
C THR A 77 23.65 -12.54 0.84
N LYS A 78 24.81 -13.19 0.90
CA LYS A 78 24.95 -14.63 0.71
C LYS A 78 24.12 -15.41 1.73
N GLY A 79 23.33 -16.38 1.25
CA GLY A 79 22.42 -17.19 2.06
C GLY A 79 21.08 -16.52 2.40
N ILE A 80 20.87 -15.26 2.00
CA ILE A 80 19.57 -14.59 2.13
C ILE A 80 18.73 -14.87 0.89
N LYS A 81 17.47 -15.23 1.10
CA LYS A 81 16.51 -15.54 0.03
C LYS A 81 15.45 -14.46 -0.06
N ALA A 82 15.44 -13.72 -1.16
CA ALA A 82 14.41 -12.71 -1.41
C ALA A 82 13.24 -13.33 -2.19
N LEU A 83 12.02 -13.01 -1.78
CA LEU A 83 10.77 -13.39 -2.44
C LEU A 83 10.07 -12.13 -2.92
N ILE A 84 9.56 -12.10 -4.15
CA ILE A 84 8.83 -10.95 -4.70
C ILE A 84 7.57 -11.41 -5.43
N LYS A 85 6.43 -10.74 -5.21
CA LYS A 85 5.22 -10.95 -6.00
C LYS A 85 5.39 -10.30 -7.37
N VAL A 86 5.27 -11.10 -8.42
CA VAL A 86 5.37 -10.66 -9.81
C VAL A 86 4.01 -10.85 -10.47
N PRO A 87 3.36 -9.80 -10.99
CA PRO A 87 2.12 -9.94 -11.73
C PRO A 87 2.30 -10.90 -12.90
N ILE A 88 1.38 -11.86 -13.05
CA ILE A 88 1.36 -12.72 -14.22
C ILE A 88 1.04 -11.83 -15.41
N LYS A 89 1.95 -11.74 -16.38
CA LYS A 89 1.64 -11.13 -17.67
C LYS A 89 0.64 -12.05 -18.37
N VAL A 90 -0.65 -11.75 -18.24
CA VAL A 90 -1.64 -12.26 -19.19
C VAL A 90 -1.17 -11.76 -20.57
N PRO A 91 -1.08 -12.59 -21.61
CA PRO A 91 -1.00 -12.07 -22.97
C PRO A 91 -2.11 -11.03 -23.08
N ILE A 92 -1.79 -9.84 -23.58
CA ILE A 92 -2.82 -8.85 -23.87
C ILE A 92 -3.65 -9.48 -25.00
N ASN A 93 -4.68 -10.24 -24.64
CA ASN A 93 -5.74 -10.56 -25.57
C ASN A 93 -6.33 -9.20 -25.94
N PRO A 94 -6.36 -8.82 -27.22
CA PRO A 94 -6.88 -7.52 -27.64
C PRO A 94 -8.36 -7.33 -27.25
N ASP A 95 -9.06 -8.40 -26.86
CA ASP A 95 -10.46 -8.40 -26.43
C ASP A 95 -10.70 -8.18 -24.93
N ILE A 96 -9.66 -8.03 -24.09
CA ILE A 96 -9.88 -7.58 -22.72
C ILE A 96 -10.17 -6.08 -22.78
N PRO A 97 -11.37 -5.59 -22.37
CA PRO A 97 -11.64 -4.17 -22.35
C PRO A 97 -10.57 -3.50 -21.51
N LYS A 98 -9.76 -2.66 -22.17
CA LYS A 98 -8.84 -1.71 -21.52
C LYS A 98 -9.59 -1.14 -20.31
N PRO A 99 -9.03 -1.15 -19.08
CA PRO A 99 -9.73 -0.61 -17.93
C PRO A 99 -10.23 0.77 -18.34
N THR A 100 -11.56 0.91 -18.45
CA THR A 100 -12.18 2.14 -18.89
C THR A 100 -11.62 3.20 -17.95
N ASN A 101 -11.03 4.25 -18.52
CA ASN A 101 -10.39 5.31 -17.77
C ASN A 101 -11.31 5.67 -16.60
N LYS A 102 -10.94 5.26 -15.37
CA LYS A 102 -11.73 5.59 -14.20
C LYS A 102 -11.86 7.10 -14.23
N LYS A 103 -13.09 7.64 -14.34
CA LYS A 103 -13.32 9.08 -14.39
C LYS A 103 -12.51 9.69 -13.26
N LYS A 104 -11.52 10.52 -13.61
CA LYS A 104 -10.60 11.12 -12.65
C LYS A 104 -11.47 11.95 -11.70
N PHE A 105 -11.59 11.50 -10.45
CA PHE A 105 -12.35 12.21 -9.43
C PHE A 105 -11.72 13.61 -9.30
N ASN A 106 -12.50 14.65 -9.57
CA ASN A 106 -12.00 16.02 -9.56
C ASN A 106 -11.90 16.51 -8.11
N SER A 107 -10.86 16.03 -7.40
CA SER A 107 -10.60 16.37 -6.00
C SER A 107 -10.51 17.87 -5.75
N ARG A 108 -10.05 18.64 -6.75
CA ARG A 108 -9.98 20.10 -6.71
C ARG A 108 -11.37 20.72 -6.63
N ALA A 109 -12.32 20.27 -7.46
CA ALA A 109 -13.70 20.74 -7.41
C ALA A 109 -14.39 20.39 -6.07
N PHE A 110 -14.13 19.19 -5.54
CA PHE A 110 -14.67 18.80 -4.23
C PHE A 110 -14.12 19.64 -3.07
N LEU A 111 -12.82 19.96 -3.08
CA LEU A 111 -12.21 20.83 -2.08
C LEU A 111 -12.77 22.26 -2.14
N GLU A 112 -13.00 22.77 -3.34
CA GLU A 112 -13.56 24.11 -3.55
C GLU A 112 -15.01 24.19 -3.03
N ILE A 113 -15.85 23.19 -3.38
CA ILE A 113 -17.22 23.10 -2.88
C ILE A 113 -17.25 22.97 -1.35
N GLY A 114 -16.40 22.09 -0.79
CA GLY A 114 -16.32 21.90 0.66
C GLY A 114 -15.89 23.16 1.41
N SER A 115 -14.95 23.93 0.85
CA SER A 115 -14.50 25.21 1.40
C SER A 115 -15.62 26.23 1.47
N ILE A 116 -16.40 26.38 0.38
CA ILE A 116 -17.52 27.33 0.33
C ILE A 116 -18.60 26.96 1.35
N ILE A 117 -18.99 25.68 1.42
CA ILE A 117 -20.00 25.21 2.38
C ILE A 117 -19.54 25.47 3.82
N THR A 118 -18.27 25.20 4.12
CA THR A 118 -17.70 25.41 5.46
C THR A 118 -17.72 26.89 5.84
N ALA A 119 -17.36 27.79 4.92
CA ALA A 119 -17.39 29.24 5.16
C ALA A 119 -18.82 29.76 5.45
N ILE A 120 -19.81 29.29 4.68
CA ILE A 120 -21.23 29.67 4.88
C ILE A 120 -21.72 29.20 6.25
N LEU A 121 -21.44 27.94 6.60
CA LEU A 121 -21.84 27.40 7.90
C LEU A 121 -21.18 28.17 9.06
N ALA A 122 -19.88 28.46 8.97
CA ALA A 122 -19.18 29.23 9.99
C ALA A 122 -19.79 30.63 10.17
N PHE A 123 -20.16 31.29 9.06
CA PHE A 123 -20.83 32.59 9.11
C PHE A 123 -22.20 32.51 9.79
N LEU A 124 -23.04 31.54 9.41
CA LEU A 124 -24.37 31.35 10.00
C LEU A 124 -24.29 31.03 11.50
N PHE A 125 -23.35 30.17 11.91
CA PHE A 125 -23.13 29.88 13.33
C PHE A 125 -22.60 31.10 14.09
N GLY A 126 -21.72 31.92 13.49
CA GLY A 126 -21.27 33.17 14.08
C GLY A 126 -22.41 34.16 14.32
N VAL A 127 -23.29 34.35 13.32
CA VAL A 127 -24.46 35.21 13.44
C VAL A 127 -25.43 34.69 14.50
N ALA A 128 -25.71 33.39 14.50
CA ALA A 128 -26.57 32.77 15.50
C ALA A 128 -25.98 32.92 16.91
N ALA A 129 -24.67 32.74 17.07
CA ALA A 129 -23.99 32.93 18.35
C ALA A 129 -24.12 34.38 18.83
N ILE A 130 -23.99 35.39 17.97
CA ILE A 130 -24.17 36.79 18.38
C ILE A 130 -25.64 37.08 18.74
N TYR A 131 -26.58 36.59 17.94
CA TYR A 131 -28.01 36.87 18.10
C TYR A 131 -28.62 36.18 19.34
N TYR A 132 -28.17 34.97 19.65
CA TYR A 132 -28.67 34.18 20.78
C TYR A 132 -27.74 34.20 21.99
N ASN A 133 -26.62 34.95 21.97
CA ASN A 133 -25.80 35.15 23.16
C ASN A 133 -26.45 36.21 24.08
N PRO A 134 -26.86 35.86 25.31
CA PRO A 134 -27.54 36.77 26.24
C PRO A 134 -26.70 37.96 26.73
N GLY A 135 -25.46 38.15 26.24
CA GLY A 135 -24.57 39.25 26.61
C GLY A 135 -24.36 40.35 25.54
N SER A 136 -25.04 40.31 24.38
CA SER A 136 -24.84 41.27 23.28
C SER A 136 -25.83 42.45 23.24
N THR A 137 -26.72 42.57 24.23
CA THR A 137 -27.53 43.78 24.45
C THR A 137 -26.94 44.63 25.58
N LEU A 138 -26.06 45.56 25.24
CA LEU A 138 -25.85 46.82 25.97
C LEU A 138 -25.73 47.97 24.97
#